data_AF-A0A432SM73-F1
#
_entry.id   AF-A0A432SM73-F1
#
_cell.length_a   1.000
_cell.length_b   1.000
_cell.length_c   1.000
_cell.angle_alpha   90.00
_cell.angle_beta   90.00
_cell.angle_gamma   90.00
#
_symmetry.space_group_name_H-M   'P 1'
#
loop_
_entity.id
_entity.type
_entity.pdbx_description
1 polymer ?
#
loop_
_entity_poly.entity_id
_entity_poly.type
_entity_poly.pdbx_seq_one_letter_code
_entity_poly.pdbx_strand_id
1 'polypeptide(L)'
;MQKFEKDGKVTVIFKQKFAIVSDRNFTIEPLEFKYFDSQTKKVKIYRSKRYDIEVSNPLGDKDSQKLITSKVNAKDRPLKRGIDTLFAVMIFGIGLLSGVVLSYLFRYLRDKKIEKKDLSITQKISSTKSEKELLSLLLPFMDRSSKIKELIQKIENNIYANGTNKIDRKKIAKEFESLLVDDELEEILR
;
A
#
# COMPACT_ATOMS: atom_id res chain seq x y z
N MET A 1 24.18 13.12 -14.70
CA MET A 1 22.82 12.66 -15.07
C MET A 1 22.10 13.87 -15.63
N GLN A 2 21.70 13.85 -16.90
CA GLN A 2 20.98 14.97 -17.52
C GLN A 2 19.52 14.55 -17.71
N LYS A 3 18.58 15.39 -17.27
CA LYS A 3 17.14 15.14 -17.33
C LYS A 3 16.53 16.10 -18.35
N PHE A 4 15.72 15.56 -19.25
CA PHE A 4 14.98 16.29 -20.26
C PHE A 4 13.51 15.90 -20.19
N GLU A 5 12.63 16.84 -20.47
CA GLU A 5 11.21 16.56 -20.62
C GLU A 5 10.84 16.75 -22.10
N LYS A 6 10.29 15.71 -22.70
CA LYS A 6 9.81 15.73 -24.08
C LYS A 6 8.50 14.97 -24.13
N ASP A 7 7.46 15.59 -24.68
CA ASP A 7 6.10 15.01 -24.83
C ASP A 7 5.51 14.47 -23.51
N GLY A 8 5.69 15.21 -22.41
CA GLY A 8 5.21 14.81 -21.07
C GLY A 8 5.92 13.61 -20.45
N LYS A 9 7.03 13.15 -21.05
CA LYS A 9 7.86 12.06 -20.55
C LYS A 9 9.21 12.58 -20.07
N VAL A 10 9.56 12.18 -18.85
CA VAL A 10 10.89 12.42 -18.28
C VAL A 10 11.89 11.44 -18.91
N THR A 11 12.84 11.97 -19.67
CA THR A 11 13.97 11.22 -20.22
C THR A 11 15.23 11.55 -19.45
N VAL A 12 15.99 10.50 -19.05
CA VAL A 12 17.25 10.68 -18.32
C VAL A 12 18.40 10.06 -19.10
N ILE A 13 19.44 10.83 -19.34
CA ILE A 13 20.70 10.38 -19.93
C ILE A 13 21.73 10.17 -18.83
N PHE A 14 22.16 8.91 -18.65
CA PHE A 14 23.28 8.52 -17.80
C PHE A 14 24.52 8.29 -18.65
N LYS A 15 25.62 8.99 -18.33
CA LYS A 15 26.91 8.84 -19.00
C LYS A 15 27.99 8.73 -17.94
N GLN A 16 28.72 7.62 -17.96
CA GLN A 16 29.86 7.36 -17.10
C GLN A 16 31.08 7.08 -17.97
N LYS A 17 32.19 7.75 -17.69
CA LYS A 17 33.49 7.51 -18.33
C LYS A 17 34.37 6.77 -17.33
N PHE A 18 35.12 5.79 -17.82
CA PHE A 18 36.15 5.09 -17.06
C PHE A 18 37.40 4.97 -17.94
N ALA A 19 38.57 4.83 -17.30
CA ALA A 19 39.83 4.57 -17.96
C ALA A 19 40.37 3.24 -17.44
N ILE A 20 40.76 2.35 -18.35
CA ILE A 20 41.43 1.10 -18.02
C ILE A 20 42.89 1.28 -18.45
N VAL A 21 43.81 1.15 -17.49
CA VAL A 21 45.25 1.19 -17.74
C VAL A 21 45.77 -0.22 -17.52
N SER A 22 46.39 -0.79 -18.55
CA SER A 22 47.02 -2.10 -18.47
C SER A 22 48.34 -2.08 -19.22
N ASP A 23 49.28 -2.85 -18.72
CA ASP A 23 50.61 -3.13 -19.26
C ASP A 23 50.64 -4.37 -20.18
N ARG A 24 49.52 -5.10 -20.26
CA ARG A 24 49.36 -6.34 -21.02
C ARG A 24 48.09 -6.33 -21.84
N ASN A 25 48.02 -7.23 -22.81
CA ASN A 25 46.81 -7.48 -23.58
C ASN A 25 45.68 -7.93 -22.65
N PHE A 26 44.47 -7.45 -22.91
CA PHE A 26 43.30 -7.81 -22.13
C PHE A 26 42.05 -7.81 -22.99
N THR A 27 41.05 -8.56 -22.56
CA THR A 27 39.76 -8.61 -23.23
C THR A 27 38.70 -7.93 -22.37
N ILE A 28 37.92 -7.05 -23.00
CA ILE A 28 36.69 -6.51 -22.44
C ILE A 28 35.57 -7.48 -22.78
N GLU A 29 35.07 -8.17 -21.76
CA GLU A 29 33.96 -9.10 -21.90
C GLU A 29 32.63 -8.38 -22.20
N PRO A 30 31.68 -9.03 -22.91
CA PRO A 30 30.36 -8.49 -23.17
C PRO A 30 29.63 -8.07 -21.89
N LEU A 31 29.16 -6.83 -21.86
CA LEU A 31 28.32 -6.31 -20.79
C LEU A 31 26.85 -6.57 -21.11
N GLU A 32 26.10 -7.08 -20.14
CA GLU A 32 24.65 -7.25 -20.25
C GLU A 32 23.91 -6.12 -19.54
N PHE A 33 22.99 -5.47 -20.27
CA PHE A 33 22.06 -4.49 -19.71
C PHE A 33 20.62 -5.00 -19.85
N LYS A 34 19.98 -5.25 -18.71
CA LYS A 34 18.58 -5.73 -18.63
C LYS A 34 17.68 -4.58 -18.23
N TYR A 35 16.61 -4.35 -18.98
CA TYR A 35 15.64 -3.31 -18.68
C TYR A 35 14.22 -3.73 -19.08
N PHE A 36 13.22 -3.12 -18.46
CA PHE A 36 11.82 -3.33 -18.79
C PHE A 36 11.37 -2.34 -19.86
N ASP A 37 10.86 -2.85 -20.98
CA ASP A 37 10.32 -2.01 -22.05
C ASP A 37 8.81 -1.80 -21.84
N SER A 38 8.44 -0.54 -21.58
CA SER A 38 7.06 -0.14 -21.34
C SER A 38 6.14 -0.30 -22.56
N GLN A 39 6.67 -0.22 -23.79
CA GLN A 39 5.86 -0.41 -25.01
C GLN A 39 5.55 -1.88 -25.26
N THR A 40 6.55 -2.74 -25.11
CA THR A 40 6.40 -4.18 -25.39
C THR A 40 6.00 -5.01 -24.15
N LYS A 41 5.97 -4.38 -22.96
CA LYS A 41 5.68 -4.98 -21.65
C LYS A 41 6.51 -6.23 -21.35
N LYS A 42 7.76 -6.26 -21.83
CA LYS A 42 8.69 -7.38 -21.69
C LYS A 42 10.04 -6.89 -21.20
N VAL A 43 10.75 -7.76 -20.48
CA VAL A 43 12.16 -7.53 -20.15
C VAL A 43 13.00 -7.73 -21.40
N LYS A 44 13.78 -6.72 -21.78
CA LYS A 44 14.73 -6.75 -22.88
C LYS A 44 16.16 -6.78 -22.34
N ILE A 45 17.02 -7.46 -23.08
CA ILE A 45 18.44 -7.62 -22.75
C ILE A 45 19.25 -7.08 -23.93
N TYR A 46 20.08 -6.07 -23.67
CA TYR A 46 21.10 -5.62 -24.61
C TYR A 46 22.47 -6.14 -24.17
N ARG A 47 23.27 -6.58 -25.14
CA ARG A 47 24.63 -7.04 -24.91
C ARG A 47 25.60 -6.20 -25.72
N SER A 48 26.69 -5.77 -25.11
CA SER A 48 27.81 -5.21 -25.86
C SER A 48 28.58 -6.33 -26.58
N LYS A 49 29.44 -5.94 -27.51
CA LYS A 49 30.40 -6.87 -28.12
C LYS A 49 31.58 -7.09 -27.17
N ARG A 50 32.27 -8.21 -27.38
CA ARG A 50 33.60 -8.47 -26.82
C ARG A 50 34.62 -7.62 -27.57
N TYR A 51 35.62 -7.10 -26.87
CA TYR A 51 36.71 -6.34 -27.48
C TYR A 51 38.04 -6.86 -26.96
N ASP A 52 38.87 -7.37 -27.86
CA ASP A 52 40.24 -7.75 -27.57
C ASP A 52 41.13 -6.52 -27.76
N ILE A 53 41.85 -6.14 -26.70
CA ILE A 53 42.72 -4.97 -26.67
C ILE A 53 44.17 -5.46 -26.67
N GLU A 54 44.87 -5.15 -27.76
CA GLU A 54 46.31 -5.31 -27.87
C GLU A 54 46.99 -4.03 -27.36
N VAL A 55 47.84 -4.18 -26.35
CA VAL A 55 48.59 -3.08 -25.75
C VAL A 55 50.01 -3.10 -26.33
N SER A 56 50.34 -2.08 -27.12
CA SER A 56 51.70 -1.91 -27.61
C SER A 56 52.60 -1.43 -26.48
N ASN A 57 53.37 -2.36 -25.91
CA ASN A 57 54.36 -2.05 -24.88
C ASN A 57 55.76 -1.99 -25.51
N PRO A 58 56.44 -0.82 -25.53
CA PRO A 58 57.77 -0.68 -26.11
C PRO A 58 58.86 -1.48 -25.37
N LEU A 59 58.56 -2.08 -24.21
CA LEU A 59 59.50 -2.88 -23.41
C LEU A 59 59.50 -4.40 -23.72
N GLY A 60 58.62 -4.88 -24.60
CA GLY A 60 58.55 -6.30 -25.03
C GLY A 60 58.13 -7.27 -23.92
N ASP A 61 57.74 -8.49 -24.31
CA ASP A 61 57.29 -9.60 -23.44
C ASP A 61 58.41 -10.15 -22.53
N LYS A 62 59.08 -9.29 -21.77
CA LYS A 62 59.89 -9.70 -20.63
C LYS A 62 58.95 -9.91 -19.45
N ASP A 63 58.84 -11.18 -19.11
CA ASP A 63 58.18 -11.74 -17.94
C ASP A 63 58.11 -10.74 -16.77
N SER A 64 56.87 -10.36 -16.46
CA SER A 64 56.40 -9.86 -15.18
C SER A 64 57.29 -8.85 -14.43
N GLN A 65 57.44 -7.64 -14.99
CA GLN A 65 57.42 -6.46 -14.10
C GLN A 65 56.00 -6.29 -13.56
N LYS A 66 55.64 -7.17 -12.62
CA LYS A 66 54.56 -6.95 -11.68
C LYS A 66 54.82 -5.55 -11.14
N LEU A 67 53.95 -4.59 -11.47
CA LEU A 67 53.96 -3.29 -10.80
C LEU A 67 54.02 -3.61 -9.31
N ILE A 68 55.21 -3.45 -8.72
CA ILE A 68 55.32 -3.24 -7.30
C ILE A 68 54.72 -1.85 -7.18
N THR A 69 53.40 -1.80 -7.13
CA THR A 69 52.77 -0.81 -6.28
C THR A 69 53.52 -1.02 -4.99
N SER A 70 54.41 -0.09 -4.65
CA SER A 70 54.85 0.04 -3.27
C SER A 70 53.56 -0.10 -2.51
N LYS A 71 53.40 -1.23 -1.81
CA LYS A 71 52.50 -1.24 -0.68
C LYS A 71 53.12 -0.16 0.19
N VAL A 72 52.69 1.08 -0.06
CA VAL A 72 52.52 2.03 1.01
C VAL A 72 51.91 1.14 2.05
N ASN A 73 52.63 0.95 3.15
CA ASN A 73 52.05 0.46 4.38
C ASN A 73 51.00 1.53 4.78
N ALA A 74 49.96 1.72 3.97
CA ALA A 74 48.63 1.81 4.46
C ALA A 74 48.55 0.55 5.28
N LYS A 75 48.85 0.72 6.58
CA LYS A 75 48.37 -0.16 7.62
C LYS A 75 47.03 -0.60 7.08
N ASP A 76 46.90 -1.89 6.79
CA ASP A 76 45.62 -2.54 6.72
C ASP A 76 45.00 -2.25 8.08
N ARG A 77 44.44 -1.05 8.24
CA ARG A 77 43.35 -0.83 9.15
C ARG A 77 42.34 -1.74 8.48
N PRO A 78 42.00 -2.90 9.06
CA PRO A 78 40.79 -3.53 8.63
C PRO A 78 39.77 -2.40 8.65
N LEU A 79 39.16 -2.10 7.51
CA LEU A 79 37.85 -1.48 7.55
C LEU A 79 37.04 -2.49 8.35
N LYS A 80 37.03 -2.33 9.68
CA LYS A 80 36.03 -2.86 10.57
C LYS A 80 34.75 -2.19 10.10
N ARG A 81 34.22 -2.71 8.99
CA ARG A 81 32.84 -2.57 8.59
C ARG A 81 32.05 -3.60 9.39
N GLY A 82 32.34 -3.66 10.69
CA GLY A 82 31.45 -4.19 11.69
C GLY A 82 30.74 -2.97 12.23
N ILE A 83 29.41 -3.01 12.27
CA ILE A 83 28.65 -2.05 13.07
C ILE A 83 29.27 -2.10 14.47
N ASP A 84 29.73 -0.96 14.97
CA ASP A 84 30.26 -0.87 16.32
C ASP A 84 29.23 -1.52 17.27
N THR A 85 29.67 -2.41 18.14
CA THR A 85 28.78 -3.13 19.06
C THR A 85 27.92 -2.14 19.85
N LEU A 86 28.47 -0.96 20.14
CA LEU A 86 27.73 0.14 20.77
C LEU A 86 26.62 0.72 19.86
N PHE A 87 26.90 0.90 18.57
CA PHE A 87 25.88 1.29 17.58
C PHE A 87 24.81 0.21 17.40
N ALA A 88 25.19 -1.07 17.39
CA ALA A 88 24.24 -2.17 17.29
C ALA A 88 23.30 -2.23 18.51
N VAL A 89 23.85 -2.07 19.72
CA VAL A 89 23.07 -1.98 20.97
C VAL A 89 22.16 -0.75 20.98
N MET A 90 22.63 0.39 20.47
CA MET A 90 21.82 1.60 20.38
C MET A 90 20.66 1.44 19.40
N ILE A 91 20.90 0.87 18.22
CA ILE A 91 19.85 0.57 17.23
C ILE A 91 18.84 -0.42 17.82
N PHE A 92 19.31 -1.46 18.51
CA PHE A 92 18.46 -2.43 19.18
C PHE A 92 17.60 -1.77 20.28
N GLY A 93 18.19 -0.91 21.10
CA GLY A 93 17.49 -0.18 22.16
C GLY A 93 16.40 0.74 21.61
N ILE A 94 16.69 1.50 20.56
CA ILE A 94 15.72 2.36 19.87
C ILE A 94 14.61 1.51 19.23
N GLY A 95 14.96 0.40 18.58
CA GLY A 95 14.02 -0.55 18.00
C GLY A 95 13.07 -1.11 19.05
N LEU A 96 13.60 -1.53 20.20
CA LEU A 96 12.83 -2.08 21.31
C LEU A 96 11.91 -1.03 21.93
N LEU A 97 12.41 0.18 22.22
CA LEU A 97 11.60 1.30 22.71
C LEU A 97 10.47 1.66 21.74
N SER A 98 10.79 1.80 20.45
CA SER A 98 9.79 2.10 19.42
C SER A 98 8.75 0.99 19.29
N GLY A 99 9.15 -0.28 19.39
CA GLY A 99 8.24 -1.43 19.36
C GLY A 99 7.29 -1.46 20.56
N VAL A 100 7.77 -1.13 21.77
CA VAL A 100 6.92 -1.04 22.97
C VAL A 100 5.91 0.10 22.84
N VAL A 101 6.36 1.28 22.40
CA VAL A 101 5.47 2.44 22.18
C VAL A 101 4.41 2.11 21.14
N LEU A 102 4.81 1.50 20.02
CA LEU A 102 3.89 1.15 18.94
C LEU A 102 2.90 0.06 19.38
N SER A 103 3.36 -0.94 20.15
CA SER A 103 2.50 -1.98 20.72
C SER A 103 1.46 -1.41 21.68
N TYR A 104 1.86 -0.48 22.55
CA TYR A 104 0.94 0.20 23.46
C TYR A 104 -0.06 1.07 22.69
N LEU A 105 0.39 1.78 21.66
CA LEU A 105 -0.48 2.58 20.79
C LEU A 105 -1.48 1.70 20.03
N PHE A 106 -1.03 0.58 19.46
CA PHE A 106 -1.90 -0.41 18.80
C PHE A 106 -2.91 -1.00 19.76
N ARG A 107 -2.50 -1.33 21.00
CA ARG A 107 -3.40 -1.82 22.02
C ARG A 107 -4.42 -0.75 22.42
N TYR A 108 -4.00 0.48 22.64
CA TYR A 108 -4.90 1.60 22.93
C TYR A 108 -5.90 1.86 21.80
N LEU A 109 -5.46 1.79 20.54
CA LEU A 109 -6.33 1.91 19.37
C LEU A 109 -7.25 0.71 19.18
N ARG A 110 -6.82 -0.49 19.57
CA ARG A 110 -7.64 -1.72 19.50
C ARG A 110 -8.66 -1.78 20.63
N ASP A 111 -8.30 -1.31 21.82
CA ASP A 111 -9.18 -1.21 22.99
C ASP A 111 -10.16 -0.04 22.81
N LYS A 112 -9.77 0.99 22.03
CA LYS A 112 -10.71 1.82 21.26
C LYS A 112 -11.27 1.03 20.08
N LYS A 113 -11.89 -0.13 20.35
CA LYS A 113 -13.08 -0.49 19.60
C LYS A 113 -13.94 0.74 19.70
N ILE A 114 -14.03 1.48 18.61
CA ILE A 114 -15.13 2.41 18.37
C ILE A 114 -16.32 1.57 18.83
N GLU A 115 -16.89 1.92 19.99
CA GLU A 115 -18.24 1.50 20.28
C GLU A 115 -18.96 1.97 19.04
N LYS A 116 -19.26 1.03 18.15
CA LYS A 116 -20.21 1.27 17.08
C LYS A 116 -21.45 1.50 17.89
N LYS A 117 -21.65 2.76 18.28
CA LYS A 117 -22.83 3.25 18.99
C LYS A 117 -23.95 2.57 18.25
N ASP A 118 -24.57 1.58 18.88
CA ASP A 118 -25.49 0.69 18.20
C ASP A 118 -26.47 1.59 17.50
N LEU A 119 -26.36 1.68 16.16
CA LEU A 119 -27.14 2.67 15.42
C LEU A 119 -28.58 2.33 15.78
N SER A 120 -29.31 3.32 16.31
CA SER A 120 -30.70 3.11 16.70
C SER A 120 -31.44 2.54 15.50
N ILE A 121 -32.49 1.73 15.76
CA ILE A 121 -33.25 1.10 14.67
C ILE A 121 -33.69 2.16 13.62
N THR A 122 -34.01 3.36 14.08
CA THR A 122 -34.31 4.55 13.25
C THR A 122 -33.15 4.97 12.33
N GLN A 123 -31.91 4.98 12.83
CA GLN A 123 -30.71 5.24 12.03
C GLN A 123 -30.45 4.11 11.03
N LYS A 124 -30.65 2.85 11.41
CA LYS A 124 -30.54 1.69 10.50
C LYS A 124 -31.57 1.78 9.37
N ILE A 125 -32.83 2.13 9.67
CA ILE A 125 -33.90 2.37 8.67
C ILE A 125 -33.47 3.44 7.67
N SER A 126 -33.01 4.60 8.16
CA SER A 126 -32.62 5.73 7.31
C SER A 126 -31.41 5.47 6.41
N SER A 127 -30.55 4.52 6.78
CA SER A 127 -29.28 4.23 6.12
C SER A 127 -29.30 3.00 5.20
N THR A 128 -30.43 2.30 5.13
CA THR A 128 -30.64 1.18 4.20
C THR A 128 -30.42 1.60 2.75
N LYS A 129 -29.72 0.76 1.98
CA LYS A 129 -29.39 1.03 0.57
C LYS A 129 -30.46 0.47 -0.36
N SER A 130 -31.11 -0.61 0.05
CA SER A 130 -32.14 -1.31 -0.73
C SER A 130 -33.49 -1.35 -0.02
N GLU A 131 -34.57 -1.35 -0.79
CA GLU A 131 -35.93 -1.58 -0.29
C GLU A 131 -36.08 -2.97 0.34
N LYS A 132 -35.33 -3.98 -0.15
CA LYS A 132 -35.30 -5.33 0.46
C LYS A 132 -34.68 -5.32 1.86
N GLU A 133 -33.62 -4.53 2.05
CA GLU A 133 -33.01 -4.35 3.37
C GLU A 133 -33.97 -3.62 4.31
N LEU A 134 -34.63 -2.57 3.82
CA LEU A 134 -35.67 -1.85 4.58
C LEU A 134 -36.80 -2.77 5.01
N LEU A 135 -37.31 -3.61 4.11
CA LEU A 135 -38.34 -4.61 4.41
C LEU A 135 -37.87 -5.55 5.53
N SER A 136 -36.68 -6.14 5.37
CA SER A 136 -36.13 -7.08 6.36
C SER A 136 -35.97 -6.47 7.76
N LEU A 137 -35.73 -5.16 7.82
CA LEU A 137 -35.58 -4.44 9.08
C LEU A 137 -36.93 -4.12 9.74
N LEU A 138 -37.99 -3.93 8.94
CA LEU A 138 -39.34 -3.62 9.42
C LEU A 138 -40.18 -4.86 9.74
N LEU A 139 -39.90 -6.01 9.10
CA LEU A 139 -40.63 -7.27 9.30
C LEU A 139 -40.78 -7.70 10.78
N PRO A 140 -39.74 -7.61 11.64
CA PRO A 140 -39.89 -7.96 13.06
C PRO A 140 -40.90 -7.12 13.83
N PHE A 141 -41.32 -5.97 13.28
CA PHE A 141 -42.24 -5.02 13.90
C PHE A 141 -43.63 -5.01 13.25
N MET A 142 -43.91 -5.98 12.36
CA MET A 142 -45.15 -6.04 11.58
C MET A 142 -46.43 -6.01 12.43
N ASP A 143 -46.40 -6.65 13.59
CA ASP A 143 -47.57 -6.79 14.47
C ASP A 143 -47.71 -5.63 15.48
N ARG A 144 -46.75 -4.70 15.52
CA ARG A 144 -46.78 -3.58 16.49
C ARG A 144 -47.77 -2.48 16.11
N SER A 145 -47.97 -2.24 14.81
CA SER A 145 -48.89 -1.18 14.37
C SER A 145 -49.46 -1.46 12.98
N SER A 146 -50.74 -1.13 12.81
CA SER A 146 -51.39 -1.15 11.49
C SER A 146 -50.65 -0.26 10.47
N LYS A 147 -50.06 0.85 10.92
CA LYS A 147 -49.25 1.74 10.05
C LYS A 147 -47.98 1.07 9.55
N ILE A 148 -47.30 0.28 10.38
CA ILE A 148 -46.09 -0.46 9.98
C ILE A 148 -46.47 -1.53 8.95
N LYS A 149 -47.59 -2.21 9.16
CA LYS A 149 -48.12 -3.20 8.22
C LYS A 149 -48.45 -2.60 6.84
N GLU A 150 -49.04 -1.41 6.79
CA GLU A 150 -49.26 -0.68 5.53
C GLU A 150 -47.95 -0.27 4.84
N LEU A 151 -46.94 0.14 5.61
CA LEU A 151 -45.61 0.47 5.07
C LEU A 151 -44.92 -0.76 4.49
N ILE A 152 -44.96 -1.89 5.18
CA ILE A 152 -44.46 -3.18 4.72
C ILE A 152 -45.15 -3.57 3.40
N GLN A 153 -46.47 -3.48 3.32
CA GLN A 153 -47.23 -3.82 2.12
C GLN A 153 -46.86 -2.92 0.92
N LYS A 154 -46.63 -1.62 1.15
CA LYS A 154 -46.15 -0.70 0.10
C LYS A 154 -44.76 -1.08 -0.41
N ILE A 155 -43.86 -1.48 0.50
CA ILE A 155 -42.51 -1.93 0.15
C ILE A 155 -42.58 -3.26 -0.62
N GLU A 156 -43.41 -4.21 -0.19
CA GLU A 156 -43.62 -5.50 -0.87
C GLU A 156 -44.18 -5.32 -2.27
N ASN A 157 -45.16 -4.43 -2.45
CA ASN A 157 -45.72 -4.12 -3.76
C ASN A 157 -44.66 -3.55 -4.71
N ASN A 158 -43.75 -2.70 -4.22
CA ASN A 158 -42.64 -2.20 -5.05
C ASN A 158 -41.64 -3.30 -5.42
N ILE A 159 -41.33 -4.22 -4.50
CA ILE A 159 -40.34 -5.28 -4.72
C ILE A 159 -40.88 -6.42 -5.61
N TYR A 160 -42.14 -6.82 -5.42
CA TYR A 160 -42.70 -8.04 -6.00
C TYR A 160 -43.82 -7.79 -7.03
N ALA A 161 -44.49 -6.64 -6.98
CA ALA A 161 -45.63 -6.33 -7.84
C ALA A 161 -45.37 -5.16 -8.80
N ASN A 162 -44.09 -4.81 -9.03
CA ASN A 162 -43.66 -3.66 -9.86
C ASN A 162 -44.34 -2.34 -9.49
N GLY A 163 -44.69 -2.15 -8.21
CA GLY A 163 -45.28 -0.92 -7.71
C GLY A 163 -44.33 0.27 -7.85
N THR A 164 -44.88 1.46 -8.08
CA THR A 164 -44.12 2.71 -8.18
C THR A 164 -44.39 3.63 -6.98
N ASN A 165 -44.57 3.05 -5.79
CA ASN A 165 -44.85 3.84 -4.59
C ASN A 165 -43.60 4.62 -4.18
N LYS A 166 -43.75 5.91 -3.83
CA LYS A 166 -42.64 6.74 -3.39
C LYS A 166 -42.22 6.37 -1.96
N ILE A 167 -41.04 5.78 -1.79
CA ILE A 167 -40.50 5.39 -0.49
C ILE A 167 -39.50 6.44 0.02
N ASP A 168 -39.86 7.16 1.08
CA ASP A 168 -38.96 8.08 1.78
C ASP A 168 -38.47 7.47 3.09
N ARG A 169 -37.23 6.98 3.07
CA ARG A 169 -36.58 6.29 4.20
C ARG A 169 -36.45 7.17 5.45
N LYS A 170 -36.28 8.49 5.27
CA LYS A 170 -36.17 9.43 6.41
C LYS A 170 -37.52 9.68 7.04
N LYS A 171 -38.58 9.74 6.22
CA LYS A 171 -39.94 9.87 6.71
C LYS A 171 -40.37 8.62 7.49
N ILE A 172 -40.08 7.43 6.94
CA ILE A 172 -40.35 6.15 7.62
C ILE A 172 -39.59 6.05 8.94
N ALA A 173 -38.32 6.46 9.00
CA ALA A 173 -37.57 6.47 10.25
C ALA A 173 -38.20 7.36 11.33
N LYS A 174 -38.69 8.55 10.96
CA LYS A 174 -39.38 9.47 11.90
C LYS A 174 -40.73 8.92 12.35
N GLU A 175 -41.48 8.32 11.43
CA GLU A 175 -42.79 7.73 11.73
C GLU A 175 -42.65 6.50 12.63
N PHE A 176 -41.60 5.71 12.41
CA PHE A 176 -41.22 4.60 13.29
C PHE A 176 -40.80 5.08 14.69
N GLU A 177 -40.07 6.20 14.78
CA GLU A 177 -39.69 6.81 16.06
C GLU A 177 -40.91 7.28 16.86
N SER A 178 -41.88 7.95 16.22
CA SER A 178 -43.12 8.34 16.90
C SER A 178 -43.95 7.15 17.40
N LEU A 179 -43.97 6.04 16.65
CA LEU A 179 -44.72 4.84 17.02
C LEU A 179 -44.09 4.12 18.22
N LEU A 180 -42.76 4.08 18.31
CA LEU A 180 -42.08 3.50 19.46
C LEU A 180 -42.30 4.31 20.74
N VAL A 181 -42.39 5.63 20.64
CA VAL A 181 -42.68 6.50 21.79
C VAL A 181 -44.12 6.32 22.27
N ASP A 182 -45.08 6.18 21.36
CA ASP A 182 -46.49 5.95 21.73
C ASP A 182 -46.70 4.59 22.41
N ASP A 183 -46.05 3.52 21.93
CA ASP A 183 -46.11 2.17 22.54
C ASP A 183 -45.53 2.15 23.98
N GLU A 184 -44.39 2.84 24.22
CA GLU A 184 -43.79 2.93 25.57
C GLU A 184 -44.68 3.72 26.53
N LEU A 185 -45.39 4.74 26.05
CA LEU A 185 -46.32 5.52 26.88
C LEU A 185 -47.58 4.72 27.25
N GLU A 186 -48.10 3.86 26.36
CA GLU A 186 -49.22 2.96 26.69
C GLU A 186 -48.82 1.85 27.68
N GLU A 187 -47.58 1.35 27.62
CA GLU A 187 -47.09 0.35 28.57
C GLU A 187 -46.86 0.94 29.97
N ILE A 188 -46.46 2.22 30.07
CA ILE A 188 -46.32 2.94 31.35
C ILE A 188 -47.67 3.30 31.97
N LEU A 189 -48.73 3.43 31.16
CA LEU A 189 -50.08 3.81 31.61
C LEU A 189 -50.99 2.61 31.95
N ARG A 190 -50.50 1.36 31.82
CA ARG A 190 -51.17 0.13 32.27
C ARG A 190 -50.67 -0.36 33.62
#